data_AF-A0A4P9YLF5-F1
#
_entry.id   AF-A0A4P9YLF5-F1
#
_cell.length_a   1.000
_cell.length_b   1.000
_cell.length_c   1.000
_cell.angle_alpha   90.00
_cell.angle_beta   90.00
_cell.angle_gamma   90.00
#
_symmetry.space_group_name_H-M   'P 1'
#
loop_
_entity.id
_entity.type
_entity.pdbx_description
1 polymer ?
#
loop_
_entity_poly.entity_id
_entity_poly.type
_entity_poly.pdbx_seq_one_letter_code
_entity_poly.pdbx_strand_id
1 'polypeptide(L)'
;MIEAKRKYEENKKELDALQKDREQLRMNFQRITLFGGSLSSDLQKLKNDIEKMGFRNINIASSMTQEEVLTIERKSKTDNEKLVKTVQDYFFLEKERAQIMKNTTTLQNQADELVQKYNEAKKACLDQINWIRSVDINNREIPPPNGDLRVSSAFLGGISVSWSNALRVAKPLFAEAVQYFRNKLTEDSKINNDKIVKPTLQSDNATFENYSKYAEKLTTFNNMVKQRTQEIQSATDKNRGRAFKLWEYPEIQKIINFFMESGIRTYSPKRKNVEERLSNTSICFCPN
;
A
#
# COMPACT_ATOMS: atom_id res chain seq x y z
N MET A 1 55.05 42.91 -31.46
CA MET A 1 54.22 42.25 -32.50
C MET A 1 53.60 40.93 -32.00
N ILE A 2 54.37 40.06 -31.34
CA ILE A 2 53.87 38.79 -30.76
C ILE A 2 52.77 39.02 -29.72
N GLU A 3 52.93 40.02 -28.85
CA GLU A 3 51.99 40.30 -27.76
C GLU A 3 50.64 40.87 -28.23
N ALA A 4 50.66 41.77 -29.22
CA ALA A 4 49.45 42.31 -29.84
C ALA A 4 48.65 41.22 -30.58
N LYS A 5 49.35 40.31 -31.29
CA LYS A 5 48.71 39.16 -31.95
C LYS A 5 48.07 38.21 -30.93
N ARG A 6 48.74 37.96 -29.81
CA ARG A 6 48.18 37.15 -28.72
C ARG A 6 46.92 37.79 -28.12
N LYS A 7 46.96 39.08 -27.76
CA LYS A 7 45.79 39.81 -27.23
C LYS A 7 44.61 39.78 -28.19
N TYR A 8 44.86 39.93 -29.49
CA TYR A 8 43.82 39.85 -30.52
C TYR A 8 43.12 38.48 -30.54
N GLU A 9 43.89 37.39 -30.51
CA GLU A 9 43.36 36.02 -30.47
C GLU A 9 42.60 35.72 -29.18
N GLU A 10 43.08 36.20 -28.03
CA GLU A 10 42.39 36.08 -26.74
C GLU A 10 41.05 36.82 -26.75
N ASN A 11 41.04 38.08 -27.20
CA ASN A 11 39.81 38.87 -27.35
C ASN A 11 38.82 38.18 -28.30
N LYS A 12 39.31 37.49 -29.34
CA LYS A 12 38.45 36.79 -30.32
C LYS A 12 37.76 35.59 -29.67
N LYS A 13 38.50 34.78 -28.93
CA LYS A 13 37.94 33.64 -28.18
C LYS A 13 36.90 34.07 -27.16
N GLU A 14 37.15 35.15 -26.43
CA GLU A 14 36.18 35.69 -25.47
C GLU A 14 34.92 36.20 -26.17
N LEU A 15 35.08 36.93 -27.28
CA LEU A 15 33.97 37.42 -28.08
C LEU A 15 33.08 36.27 -28.57
N ASP A 16 33.67 35.22 -29.14
CA ASP A 16 32.96 34.05 -29.63
C ASP A 16 32.14 33.37 -28.51
N ALA A 17 32.71 33.29 -27.30
CA ALA A 17 32.02 32.75 -26.14
C ALA A 17 30.83 33.63 -25.70
N LEU A 18 31.02 34.95 -25.60
CA LEU A 18 29.96 35.89 -25.22
C LEU A 18 28.81 35.91 -26.22
N GLN A 19 29.11 35.87 -27.52
CA GLN A 19 28.11 35.82 -28.58
C GLN A 19 27.30 34.52 -28.53
N LYS A 20 27.95 33.39 -28.28
CA LYS A 20 27.28 32.09 -28.09
C LYS A 20 26.36 32.10 -26.87
N ASP A 21 26.83 32.61 -25.74
CA ASP A 21 26.04 32.73 -24.51
C ASP A 21 24.80 33.61 -24.73
N ARG A 22 24.97 34.75 -25.41
CA ARG A 22 23.88 35.67 -25.74
C ARG A 22 22.84 35.01 -26.64
N GLU A 23 23.29 34.30 -27.68
CA GLU A 23 22.38 33.62 -28.60
C GLU A 23 21.60 32.49 -27.91
N GLN A 24 22.26 31.73 -27.04
CA GLN A 24 21.58 30.73 -26.22
C GLN A 24 20.53 31.37 -25.30
N LEU A 25 20.86 32.50 -24.67
CA LEU A 25 19.91 33.25 -23.83
C LEU A 25 18.71 33.74 -24.64
N ARG A 26 18.93 34.28 -25.85
CA ARG A 26 17.88 34.73 -26.77
C ARG A 26 16.92 33.59 -27.11
N MET A 27 17.46 32.44 -27.51
CA MET A 27 16.66 31.26 -27.86
C MET A 27 15.85 30.75 -26.66
N ASN A 28 16.48 30.69 -25.48
CA ASN A 28 15.83 30.28 -24.25
C ASN A 28 14.70 31.24 -23.84
N PHE A 29 14.95 32.56 -23.91
CA PHE A 29 13.95 33.59 -23.66
C PHE A 29 12.74 33.41 -24.60
N GLN A 30 12.98 33.26 -25.90
CA GLN A 30 11.91 33.04 -26.89
C GLN A 30 11.13 31.75 -26.59
N ARG A 31 11.80 30.65 -26.28
CA ARG A 31 11.14 29.37 -25.92
C ARG A 31 10.19 29.54 -24.72
N ILE A 32 10.61 30.27 -23.69
CA ILE A 32 9.82 30.45 -22.46
C ILE A 32 8.63 31.38 -22.73
N THR A 33 8.88 32.53 -23.35
CA THR A 33 7.86 33.57 -23.58
C THR A 33 6.79 33.16 -24.59
N LEU A 34 7.18 32.43 -25.64
CA LEU A 34 6.25 31.91 -26.66
C LEU A 34 5.52 30.63 -26.25
N PHE A 35 5.81 30.08 -25.06
CA PHE A 35 5.10 28.91 -24.57
C PHE A 35 3.61 29.23 -24.34
N GLY A 36 2.74 28.63 -25.16
CA GLY A 36 1.29 28.81 -25.10
C GLY A 36 0.54 27.72 -24.33
N GLY A 37 1.24 26.76 -23.74
CA GLY A 37 0.63 25.71 -22.94
C GLY A 37 0.28 26.17 -21.52
N SER A 38 -0.43 25.30 -20.78
CA SER A 38 -0.68 25.51 -19.36
C SER A 38 0.58 25.27 -18.53
N LEU A 39 0.90 26.18 -17.61
CA LEU A 39 1.97 26.05 -16.64
C LEU A 39 1.40 25.95 -15.22
N SER A 40 2.15 25.31 -14.33
CA SER A 40 1.89 25.45 -12.89
C SER A 40 2.19 26.87 -12.43
N SER A 41 1.61 27.27 -11.31
CA SER A 41 1.74 28.64 -10.81
C SER A 41 3.18 29.07 -10.50
N ASP A 42 4.05 28.15 -10.09
CA ASP A 42 5.48 28.39 -9.83
C ASP A 42 6.28 28.64 -11.12
N LEU A 43 6.07 27.84 -12.18
CA LEU A 43 6.66 28.11 -13.51
C LEU A 43 6.06 29.35 -14.17
N GLN A 44 4.75 29.57 -14.01
CA GLN A 44 4.08 30.75 -14.55
C GLN A 44 4.65 32.03 -13.93
N LYS A 45 4.96 32.01 -12.64
CA LYS A 45 5.63 33.13 -11.96
C LYS A 45 6.99 33.43 -12.60
N LEU A 46 7.82 32.42 -12.82
CA LEU A 46 9.13 32.59 -13.47
C LEU A 46 9.00 33.07 -14.92
N LYS A 47 8.04 32.54 -15.70
CA LYS A 47 7.74 33.03 -17.06
C LYS A 47 7.38 34.52 -17.03
N ASN A 48 6.48 34.93 -16.14
CA ASN A 48 6.07 36.32 -16.01
C ASN A 48 7.24 37.23 -15.61
N ASP A 49 8.12 36.76 -14.72
CA ASP A 49 9.31 37.51 -14.30
C ASP A 49 10.31 37.67 -15.46
N ILE A 50 10.51 36.62 -16.26
CA ILE A 50 11.32 36.63 -17.48
C ILE A 50 10.76 37.63 -18.51
N GLU A 51 9.45 37.59 -18.76
CA GLU A 51 8.76 38.52 -19.67
C GLU A 51 8.93 39.98 -19.23
N LYS A 52 8.78 40.26 -17.93
CA LYS A 52 8.95 41.61 -17.37
C LYS A 52 10.38 42.12 -17.46
N MET A 53 11.37 41.24 -17.27
CA MET A 53 12.78 41.62 -17.40
C MET A 53 13.12 41.98 -18.86
N GLY A 54 12.59 41.19 -19.80
CA GLY A 54 12.86 41.32 -21.22
C GLY A 54 14.30 40.97 -21.59
N PHE A 55 14.51 40.55 -22.84
CA PHE A 55 15.85 40.35 -23.37
C PHE A 55 16.42 41.67 -23.90
N ARG A 56 17.48 42.18 -23.25
CA ARG A 56 18.16 43.40 -23.73
C ARG A 56 19.10 43.02 -24.87
N ASN A 57 18.58 43.17 -26.09
CA ASN A 57 19.39 42.99 -27.28
C ASN A 57 20.38 44.16 -27.45
N ILE A 58 21.51 43.89 -28.09
CA ILE A 58 22.50 44.91 -28.42
C ILE A 58 22.59 45.09 -29.94
N ASN A 59 22.89 46.31 -30.37
CA ASN A 59 23.09 46.64 -31.77
C ASN A 59 24.59 46.75 -32.04
N ILE A 60 25.11 45.90 -32.92
CA ILE A 60 26.52 45.89 -33.31
C ILE A 60 26.58 46.37 -34.76
N ALA A 61 27.18 47.55 -34.99
CA ALA A 61 27.38 48.07 -36.33
C ALA A 61 28.58 47.39 -37.01
N SER A 62 28.50 47.19 -38.33
CA SER A 62 29.58 46.59 -39.12
C SER A 62 30.88 47.40 -39.13
N SER A 63 30.84 48.67 -38.71
CA SER A 63 31.99 49.57 -38.63
C SER A 63 32.73 49.52 -37.28
N MET A 64 32.28 48.73 -36.31
CA MET A 64 32.88 48.66 -34.98
C MET A 64 34.16 47.81 -34.96
N THR A 65 35.16 48.27 -34.20
CA THR A 65 36.37 47.51 -33.90
C THR A 65 36.09 46.36 -32.94
N GLN A 66 36.93 45.32 -32.93
CA GLN A 66 36.76 44.17 -32.04
C GLN A 66 36.71 44.56 -30.55
N GLU A 67 37.50 45.55 -30.12
CA GLU A 67 37.57 45.97 -28.72
C GLU A 67 36.29 46.72 -28.29
N GLU A 68 35.66 47.45 -29.22
CA GLU A 68 34.33 48.04 -29.02
C GLU A 68 33.25 46.96 -28.91
N VAL A 69 33.23 45.97 -29.83
CA VAL A 69 32.26 44.87 -29.76
C VAL A 69 32.42 44.09 -28.45
N LEU A 70 33.65 43.80 -28.04
CA LEU A 70 33.93 43.10 -26.79
C LEU A 70 33.40 43.87 -25.57
N THR A 71 33.54 45.20 -25.55
CA THR A 71 33.03 46.06 -24.48
C THR A 71 31.50 46.02 -24.43
N ILE A 72 30.83 46.06 -25.58
CA ILE A 72 29.37 45.98 -25.67
C ILE A 72 28.86 44.61 -25.24
N GLU A 73 29.52 43.52 -25.65
CA GLU A 73 29.16 42.15 -25.25
C GLU A 73 29.32 41.93 -23.75
N ARG A 74 30.41 42.42 -23.16
CA ARG A 74 30.61 42.37 -21.69
C ARG A 74 29.50 43.13 -20.96
N LYS A 75 29.15 44.32 -21.42
CA LYS A 75 28.05 45.10 -20.85
C LYS A 75 26.71 44.38 -21.00
N SER A 76 26.44 43.80 -22.17
CA SER A 76 25.23 42.99 -22.43
C SER A 76 25.10 41.82 -21.47
N LYS A 77 26.21 41.12 -21.19
CA LYS A 77 26.24 40.03 -20.20
C LYS A 77 25.88 40.54 -18.80
N THR A 78 26.45 41.66 -18.36
CA THR A 78 26.10 42.27 -17.07
C THR A 78 24.65 42.74 -17.02
N ASP A 79 24.17 43.40 -18.07
CA ASP A 79 22.81 43.92 -18.17
C ASP A 79 21.75 42.80 -18.15
N ASN A 80 22.11 41.61 -18.68
CA ASN A 80 21.24 40.43 -18.72
C ASN A 80 21.52 39.43 -17.58
N GLU A 81 22.40 39.71 -16.62
CA GLU A 81 22.82 38.74 -15.59
C GLU A 81 21.63 38.18 -14.78
N LYS A 82 20.70 39.05 -14.38
CA LYS A 82 19.47 38.63 -13.67
C LYS A 82 18.58 37.74 -14.54
N LEU A 83 18.43 38.09 -15.83
CA LEU A 83 17.64 37.31 -16.78
C LEU A 83 18.24 35.92 -16.96
N VAL A 84 19.57 35.82 -17.11
CA VAL A 84 20.28 34.54 -17.20
C VAL A 84 19.94 33.65 -16.01
N LYS A 85 20.03 34.21 -14.79
CA LYS A 85 19.72 33.46 -13.57
C LYS A 85 18.26 32.98 -13.54
N THR A 86 17.29 33.86 -13.84
CA THR A 86 15.87 33.48 -13.82
C THR A 86 15.52 32.46 -14.91
N VAL A 87 16.15 32.55 -16.08
CA VAL A 87 16.01 31.54 -17.16
C VAL A 87 16.58 30.19 -16.72
N GLN A 88 17.73 30.18 -16.03
CA GLN A 88 18.30 28.96 -15.45
C GLN A 88 17.37 28.35 -14.39
N ASP A 89 16.85 29.18 -13.47
CA ASP A 89 15.89 28.75 -12.44
C ASP A 89 14.63 28.15 -13.06
N TYR A 90 14.12 28.72 -14.17
CA TYR A 90 12.98 28.19 -14.91
C TYR A 90 13.25 26.76 -15.43
N PHE A 91 14.35 26.55 -16.14
CA PHE A 91 14.65 25.22 -16.70
C PHE A 91 15.02 24.20 -15.62
N PHE A 92 15.65 24.65 -14.54
CA PHE A 92 15.91 23.83 -13.38
C PHE A 92 14.58 23.33 -12.78
N LEU A 93 13.65 24.24 -12.50
CA LEU A 93 12.33 23.89 -11.97
C LEU A 93 11.51 23.02 -12.95
N GLU A 94 11.56 23.30 -14.25
CA GLU A 94 10.92 22.48 -15.29
C GLU A 94 11.43 21.03 -15.22
N LYS A 95 12.75 20.85 -15.11
CA LYS A 95 13.39 19.54 -15.03
C LYS A 95 13.06 18.81 -13.72
N GLU A 96 13.13 19.52 -12.58
CA GLU A 96 12.80 18.95 -11.28
C GLU A 96 11.33 18.50 -11.22
N ARG A 97 10.42 19.30 -11.76
CA ARG A 97 9.00 18.95 -11.88
C ARG A 97 8.77 17.70 -12.73
N ALA A 98 9.44 17.61 -13.88
CA ALA A 98 9.36 16.43 -14.72
C ALA A 98 9.88 15.17 -14.01
N GLN A 99 10.97 15.30 -13.24
CA GLN A 99 11.54 14.18 -12.49
C GLN A 99 10.63 13.74 -11.34
N ILE A 100 10.11 14.68 -10.54
CA ILE A 100 9.25 14.33 -9.42
C ILE A 100 7.90 13.78 -9.88
N MET A 101 7.37 14.27 -11.01
CA MET A 101 6.19 13.69 -11.65
C MET A 101 6.42 12.21 -11.98
N LYS A 102 7.55 11.87 -12.63
CA LYS A 102 7.94 10.47 -12.90
C LYS A 102 8.04 9.66 -11.61
N ASN A 103 8.69 10.20 -10.58
CA ASN A 103 8.81 9.52 -9.29
C ASN A 103 7.44 9.25 -8.67
N THR A 104 6.52 10.22 -8.72
CA THR A 104 5.15 10.05 -8.20
C THR A 104 4.37 9.00 -8.98
N THR A 105 4.53 8.91 -10.31
CA THR A 105 3.94 7.83 -11.11
C THR A 105 4.46 6.46 -10.68
N THR A 106 5.76 6.32 -10.45
CA THR A 106 6.34 5.07 -9.93
C THR A 106 5.75 4.71 -8.56
N LEU A 107 5.63 5.69 -7.65
CA LEU A 107 5.03 5.49 -6.33
C LEU A 107 3.54 5.12 -6.40
N GLN A 108 2.80 5.68 -7.36
CA GLN A 108 1.40 5.32 -7.62
C GLN A 108 1.27 3.87 -8.10
N ASN A 109 2.10 3.45 -9.06
CA ASN A 109 2.11 2.07 -9.54
C ASN A 109 2.44 1.09 -8.41
N GLN A 110 3.43 1.43 -7.58
CA GLN A 110 3.73 0.66 -6.37
C GLN A 110 2.55 0.61 -5.40
N ALA A 111 1.84 1.72 -5.22
CA ALA A 111 0.64 1.77 -4.38
C ALA A 111 -0.44 0.80 -4.90
N ASP A 112 -0.66 0.76 -6.21
CA ASP A 112 -1.64 -0.12 -6.84
C ASP A 112 -1.28 -1.60 -6.66
N GLU A 113 -0.02 -1.97 -6.90
CA GLU A 113 0.48 -3.33 -6.65
C GLU A 113 0.35 -3.74 -5.17
N LEU A 114 0.66 -2.82 -4.25
CA LEU A 114 0.57 -3.08 -2.81
C LEU A 114 -0.88 -3.23 -2.35
N VAL A 115 -1.79 -2.41 -2.86
CA VAL A 115 -3.23 -2.54 -2.59
C VAL A 115 -3.77 -3.87 -3.12
N GLN A 116 -3.33 -4.31 -4.30
CA GLN A 116 -3.70 -5.62 -4.82
C GLN A 116 -3.21 -6.74 -3.89
N LYS A 117 -1.93 -6.75 -3.52
CA LYS A 117 -1.35 -7.75 -2.60
C LYS A 117 -2.04 -7.74 -1.23
N TYR A 118 -2.38 -6.56 -0.73
CA TYR A 118 -3.16 -6.41 0.49
C TYR A 118 -4.54 -7.08 0.35
N ASN A 119 -5.26 -6.83 -0.75
CA ASN A 119 -6.59 -7.40 -0.99
C ASN A 119 -6.53 -8.93 -1.14
N GLU A 120 -5.50 -9.46 -1.80
CA GLU A 120 -5.24 -10.90 -1.92
C GLU A 120 -4.96 -11.54 -0.54
N ALA A 121 -4.08 -10.94 0.25
CA ALA A 121 -3.81 -11.38 1.62
C ALA A 121 -5.06 -11.31 2.50
N LYS A 122 -5.85 -10.25 2.37
CA LYS A 122 -7.12 -10.08 3.08
C LYS A 122 -8.12 -11.17 2.74
N LYS A 123 -8.28 -11.45 1.45
CA LYS A 123 -9.14 -12.54 0.98
C LYS A 123 -8.67 -13.89 1.53
N ALA A 124 -7.38 -14.21 1.41
CA ALA A 124 -6.82 -15.47 1.92
C ALA A 124 -7.05 -15.64 3.42
N CYS A 125 -6.89 -14.57 4.21
CA CYS A 125 -7.15 -14.56 5.65
C CYS A 125 -8.63 -14.87 5.94
N LEU A 126 -9.55 -14.15 5.29
CA LEU A 126 -10.99 -14.34 5.46
C LEU A 126 -11.45 -15.73 5.01
N ASP A 127 -10.94 -16.21 3.88
CA ASP A 127 -11.21 -17.56 3.39
C ASP A 127 -10.79 -18.56 4.46
N GLN A 128 -9.56 -18.47 4.96
CA GLN A 128 -9.06 -19.36 6.01
C GLN A 128 -9.94 -19.33 7.28
N ILE A 129 -10.36 -18.15 7.75
CA ILE A 129 -11.30 -18.02 8.87
C ILE A 129 -12.63 -18.72 8.55
N ASN A 130 -13.16 -18.54 7.35
CA ASN A 130 -14.41 -19.17 6.92
C ASN A 130 -14.28 -20.70 6.78
N TRP A 131 -13.08 -21.23 6.55
CA TRP A 131 -12.80 -22.67 6.53
C TRP A 131 -12.81 -23.34 7.91
N ILE A 132 -12.91 -22.57 9.00
CA ILE A 132 -13.08 -23.13 10.36
C ILE A 132 -14.41 -23.86 10.43
N ARG A 133 -14.35 -25.13 10.80
CA ARG A 133 -15.51 -26.00 10.97
C ARG A 133 -15.35 -26.86 12.21
N SER A 134 -16.45 -27.28 12.81
CA SER A 134 -16.41 -28.32 13.84
C SER A 134 -15.86 -29.59 13.20
N VAL A 135 -14.91 -30.26 13.86
CA VAL A 135 -14.43 -31.57 13.38
C VAL A 135 -15.64 -32.49 13.23
N ASP A 136 -15.77 -33.11 12.06
CA ASP A 136 -16.93 -33.92 11.71
C ASP A 136 -17.09 -35.07 12.70
N ILE A 137 -18.13 -34.96 13.52
CA ILE A 137 -18.42 -35.93 14.56
C ILE A 137 -18.97 -37.23 13.96
N ASN A 138 -19.24 -37.24 12.64
CA ASN A 138 -19.79 -38.39 11.95
C ASN A 138 -18.74 -39.46 11.59
N ASN A 139 -17.43 -39.20 11.72
CA ASN A 139 -16.40 -40.05 11.09
C ASN A 139 -15.26 -40.58 11.97
N ARG A 140 -15.37 -40.48 13.29
CA ARG A 140 -14.60 -41.38 14.17
C ARG A 140 -15.57 -42.38 14.75
N GLU A 141 -15.64 -43.56 14.14
CA GLU A 141 -15.91 -44.77 14.90
C GLU A 141 -14.98 -44.71 16.11
N ILE A 142 -15.52 -44.32 17.27
CA ILE A 142 -14.83 -44.53 18.53
C ILE A 142 -14.80 -46.05 18.62
N PRO A 143 -13.64 -46.72 18.46
CA PRO A 143 -13.60 -48.15 18.72
C PRO A 143 -14.07 -48.28 20.17
N PRO A 144 -15.05 -49.15 20.47
CA PRO A 144 -15.42 -49.37 21.85
C PRO A 144 -14.13 -49.67 22.62
N PRO A 145 -13.85 -48.96 23.72
CA PRO A 145 -12.65 -49.23 24.50
C PRO A 145 -12.80 -50.67 24.99
N ASN A 146 -11.99 -51.56 24.41
CA ASN A 146 -11.87 -53.00 24.68
C ASN A 146 -12.84 -53.53 25.75
N GLY A 147 -13.94 -54.15 25.30
CA GLY A 147 -14.84 -54.88 26.18
C GLY A 147 -16.22 -55.03 25.55
N ASP A 148 -16.60 -56.29 25.29
CA ASP A 148 -17.91 -56.75 24.83
C ASP A 148 -19.09 -55.81 25.09
N LEU A 149 -19.64 -55.23 24.02
CA LEU A 149 -20.99 -54.71 24.01
C LEU A 149 -21.71 -55.27 22.77
N ARG A 150 -22.08 -56.54 22.89
CA ARG A 150 -23.23 -57.06 22.16
C ARG A 150 -24.42 -56.19 22.56
N VAL A 151 -24.85 -55.31 21.65
CA VAL A 151 -26.12 -54.60 21.78
C VAL A 151 -27.21 -55.66 21.67
N SER A 152 -27.66 -56.18 22.81
CA SER A 152 -28.80 -57.08 22.85
C SER A 152 -30.04 -56.28 22.46
N SER A 153 -30.77 -56.77 21.45
CA SER A 153 -32.05 -56.27 20.96
C SER A 153 -33.22 -56.44 21.95
N ALA A 154 -32.95 -56.37 23.25
CA ALA A 154 -33.93 -56.55 24.31
C ALA A 154 -33.75 -55.46 25.38
N PHE A 155 -34.25 -54.25 25.12
CA PHE A 155 -34.66 -53.35 26.19
C PHE A 155 -35.83 -52.45 25.72
N LEU A 156 -37.02 -52.93 26.04
CA LEU A 156 -38.30 -52.25 26.23
C LEU A 156 -38.26 -50.70 26.28
N GLY A 157 -39.00 -50.05 25.38
CA GLY A 157 -39.74 -48.81 25.69
C GLY A 157 -38.97 -47.52 26.03
N GLY A 158 -37.75 -47.31 25.57
CA GLY A 158 -37.05 -46.04 25.77
C GLY A 158 -35.90 -45.85 24.79
N ILE A 159 -36.00 -44.85 23.92
CA ILE A 159 -35.01 -44.57 22.86
C ILE A 159 -33.65 -44.26 23.53
N SER A 160 -32.69 -45.18 23.44
CA SER A 160 -31.31 -44.88 23.81
C SER A 160 -30.69 -44.00 22.72
N VAL A 161 -30.46 -42.73 23.04
CA VAL A 161 -29.77 -41.82 22.13
C VAL A 161 -28.29 -42.17 22.18
N SER A 162 -27.75 -42.77 21.13
CA SER A 162 -26.30 -42.99 20.99
C SER A 162 -25.55 -41.66 21.04
N TRP A 163 -24.30 -41.66 21.53
CA TRP A 163 -23.43 -40.46 21.54
C TRP A 163 -23.39 -39.79 20.15
N SER A 164 -23.32 -40.58 19.07
CA SER A 164 -23.40 -40.10 17.69
C SER A 164 -24.69 -39.35 17.36
N ASN A 165 -25.85 -39.83 17.82
CA ASN A 165 -27.12 -39.13 17.66
C ASN A 165 -27.18 -37.85 18.48
N ALA A 166 -26.67 -37.86 19.72
CA ALA A 166 -26.60 -36.65 20.55
C ALA A 166 -25.73 -35.56 19.92
N LEU A 167 -24.59 -35.95 19.33
CA LEU A 167 -23.71 -35.02 18.62
C LEU A 167 -24.37 -34.45 17.36
N ARG A 168 -25.21 -35.25 16.68
CA ARG A 168 -26.02 -34.77 15.55
C ARG A 168 -27.06 -33.72 15.99
N VAL A 169 -27.69 -33.88 17.15
CA VAL A 169 -28.66 -32.91 17.68
C VAL A 169 -27.94 -31.68 18.25
N ALA A 170 -26.74 -31.82 18.81
CA ALA A 170 -25.92 -30.71 19.30
C ALA A 170 -25.26 -29.86 18.19
N LYS A 171 -25.44 -30.21 16.90
CA LYS A 171 -24.85 -29.48 15.75
C LYS A 171 -25.06 -27.95 15.80
N PRO A 172 -26.25 -27.40 16.11
CA PRO A 172 -26.43 -25.96 16.22
C PRO A 172 -25.53 -25.31 17.27
N LEU A 173 -25.36 -25.96 18.42
CA LEU A 173 -24.50 -25.47 19.51
C LEU A 173 -23.01 -25.48 19.12
N PHE A 174 -22.58 -26.48 18.34
CA PHE A 174 -21.23 -26.47 17.78
C PHE A 174 -21.04 -25.39 16.71
N ALA A 175 -22.09 -25.08 15.94
CA ALA A 175 -22.06 -23.98 14.97
C ALA A 175 -21.90 -22.61 15.67
N GLU A 176 -22.55 -22.40 16.82
CA GLU A 176 -22.34 -21.21 17.65
C GLU A 176 -20.89 -21.08 18.13
N ALA A 177 -20.29 -22.17 18.62
CA ALA A 177 -18.89 -22.20 19.01
C ALA A 177 -17.94 -21.91 17.82
N VAL A 178 -18.21 -22.49 16.66
CA VAL A 178 -17.46 -22.19 15.42
C VAL A 178 -17.57 -20.71 15.06
N GLN A 179 -18.76 -20.13 15.13
CA GLN A 179 -18.96 -18.70 14.85
C GLN A 179 -18.21 -17.82 15.85
N TYR A 180 -18.19 -18.18 17.14
CA TYR A 180 -17.40 -17.49 18.14
C TYR A 180 -15.90 -17.45 17.77
N PHE A 181 -15.30 -18.59 17.40
CA PHE A 181 -13.89 -18.62 17.03
C PHE A 181 -13.60 -17.86 15.72
N ARG A 182 -14.53 -17.89 14.75
CA ARG A 182 -14.43 -17.07 13.53
C ARG A 182 -14.42 -15.58 13.85
N ASN A 183 -15.36 -15.12 14.70
CA ASN A 183 -15.44 -13.73 15.12
C ASN A 183 -14.17 -13.31 15.86
N LYS A 184 -13.71 -14.12 16.81
CA LYS A 184 -12.48 -13.88 17.58
C LYS A 184 -11.27 -13.68 16.67
N LEU A 185 -11.08 -14.53 15.66
CA LEU A 185 -9.96 -14.39 14.72
C LEU A 185 -10.11 -13.19 13.79
N THR A 186 -11.33 -12.88 13.40
CA THR A 186 -11.62 -11.68 12.60
C THR A 186 -11.30 -10.41 13.39
N GLU A 187 -11.64 -10.38 14.68
CA GLU A 187 -11.30 -9.29 15.59
C GLU A 187 -9.79 -9.20 15.85
N ASP A 188 -9.14 -10.32 16.17
CA ASP A 188 -7.69 -10.40 16.42
C ASP A 188 -6.88 -9.93 15.20
N SER A 189 -7.35 -10.26 13.99
CA SER A 189 -6.72 -9.83 12.74
C SER A 189 -6.98 -8.36 12.42
N LYS A 190 -7.98 -7.71 13.04
CA LYS A 190 -8.43 -6.31 12.78
C LYS A 190 -8.79 -6.02 11.33
N ILE A 191 -9.01 -7.04 10.50
CA ILE A 191 -9.10 -6.92 9.04
C ILE A 191 -10.35 -6.16 8.54
N ASN A 192 -11.37 -6.08 9.39
CA ASN A 192 -12.60 -5.34 9.14
C ASN A 192 -12.47 -3.83 9.39
N ASN A 193 -11.45 -3.39 10.13
CA ASN A 193 -11.26 -1.98 10.49
C ASN A 193 -10.29 -1.25 9.55
N ASP A 194 -9.65 -1.96 8.62
CA ASP A 194 -8.67 -1.39 7.71
C ASP A 194 -9.35 -0.43 6.70
N LYS A 195 -8.88 0.83 6.66
CA LYS A 195 -9.27 1.81 5.66
C LYS A 195 -8.10 2.08 4.70
N ILE A 196 -7.99 1.27 3.66
CA ILE A 196 -6.96 1.42 2.63
C ILE A 196 -7.52 2.27 1.49
N VAL A 197 -7.25 3.58 1.53
CA VAL A 197 -7.67 4.52 0.47
C VAL A 197 -6.42 5.17 -0.11
N LYS A 198 -6.19 4.94 -1.41
CA LYS A 198 -5.04 5.50 -2.13
C LYS A 198 -5.10 7.03 -2.14
N PRO A 199 -4.03 7.74 -1.77
CA PRO A 199 -3.97 9.19 -1.87
C PRO A 199 -4.10 9.67 -3.32
N THR A 200 -4.79 10.80 -3.53
CA THR A 200 -4.95 11.44 -4.84
C THR A 200 -4.31 12.82 -4.87
N LEU A 201 -3.73 13.19 -6.01
CA LEU A 201 -3.28 14.55 -6.29
C LEU A 201 -4.49 15.42 -6.65
N GLN A 202 -4.68 16.55 -5.96
CA GLN A 202 -5.86 17.42 -6.16
C GLN A 202 -5.54 18.66 -7.01
N SER A 203 -4.85 18.52 -8.14
CA SER A 203 -4.57 19.64 -9.03
C SER A 203 -4.16 19.20 -10.42
N ASP A 204 -4.85 19.72 -11.45
CA ASP A 204 -4.52 19.48 -12.86
C ASP A 204 -3.24 20.19 -13.31
N ASN A 205 -2.82 21.26 -12.61
CA ASN A 205 -1.60 22.04 -12.87
C ASN A 205 -0.71 22.10 -11.61
N ALA A 206 -0.43 20.94 -11.02
CA ALA A 206 0.30 20.85 -9.76
C ALA A 206 1.71 21.48 -9.82
N THR A 207 2.06 22.27 -8.81
CA THR A 207 3.41 22.83 -8.60
C THR A 207 4.41 21.73 -8.22
N PHE A 208 5.71 22.06 -8.19
CA PHE A 208 6.73 21.16 -7.64
C PHE A 208 6.37 20.73 -6.21
N GLU A 209 6.03 21.70 -5.36
CA GLU A 209 5.67 21.48 -3.97
C GLU A 209 4.44 20.55 -3.81
N ASN A 210 3.46 20.65 -4.70
CA ASN A 210 2.31 19.75 -4.71
C ASN A 210 2.72 18.31 -4.99
N TYR A 211 3.63 18.09 -5.96
CA TYR A 211 4.17 16.76 -6.24
C TYR A 211 5.04 16.24 -5.09
N SER A 212 5.85 17.08 -4.45
CA SER A 212 6.67 16.70 -3.29
C SER A 212 5.82 16.19 -2.14
N LYS A 213 4.82 16.97 -1.73
CA LYS A 213 3.85 16.55 -0.70
C LYS A 213 3.09 15.29 -1.09
N TYR A 214 2.77 15.14 -2.38
CA TYR A 214 2.08 13.94 -2.85
C TYR A 214 2.97 12.69 -2.82
N ALA A 215 4.24 12.82 -3.20
CA ALA A 215 5.23 11.75 -3.12
C ALA A 215 5.44 11.28 -1.67
N GLU A 216 5.51 12.21 -0.71
CA GLU A 216 5.59 11.87 0.72
C GLU A 216 4.36 11.07 1.18
N LYS A 217 3.15 11.56 0.85
CA LYS A 217 1.90 10.85 1.17
C LYS A 217 1.87 9.44 0.58
N LEU A 218 2.28 9.27 -0.67
CA LEU A 218 2.37 7.96 -1.31
C LEU A 218 3.41 7.06 -0.64
N THR A 219 4.56 7.60 -0.26
CA THR A 219 5.61 6.84 0.42
C THR A 219 5.12 6.30 1.76
N THR A 220 4.51 7.16 2.58
CA THR A 220 3.89 6.75 3.85
C THR A 220 2.79 5.72 3.63
N PHE A 221 1.91 5.94 2.65
CA PHE A 221 0.85 5.00 2.29
C PHE A 221 1.41 3.63 1.89
N ASN A 222 2.40 3.60 0.99
CA ASN A 222 3.02 2.36 0.52
C ASN A 222 3.65 1.57 1.67
N ASN A 223 4.38 2.24 2.57
CA ASN A 223 4.97 1.61 3.73
C ASN A 223 3.90 1.03 4.67
N MET A 224 2.84 1.80 4.96
CA MET A 224 1.71 1.35 5.78
C MET A 224 1.02 0.12 5.17
N VAL A 225 0.67 0.14 3.88
CA VAL A 225 0.01 -0.99 3.21
C VAL A 225 0.91 -2.22 3.19
N LYS A 226 2.21 -2.05 2.90
CA LYS A 226 3.19 -3.13 2.91
C LYS A 226 3.27 -3.79 4.29
N GLN A 227 3.45 -3.00 5.35
CA GLN A 227 3.50 -3.51 6.72
C GLN A 227 2.20 -4.23 7.08
N ARG A 228 1.06 -3.61 6.78
CA ARG A 228 -0.25 -4.20 7.10
C ARG A 228 -0.50 -5.52 6.38
N THR A 229 -0.05 -5.62 5.12
CA THR A 229 -0.11 -6.87 4.35
C THR A 229 0.69 -7.97 5.03
N GLN A 230 1.90 -7.68 5.52
CA GLN A 230 2.74 -8.64 6.23
C GLN A 230 2.12 -9.07 7.58
N GLU A 231 1.49 -8.15 8.31
CA GLU A 231 0.78 -8.47 9.54
C GLU A 231 -0.38 -9.44 9.30
N ILE A 232 -1.19 -9.20 8.26
CA ILE A 232 -2.30 -10.09 7.87
C ILE A 232 -1.77 -11.46 7.45
N GLN A 233 -0.71 -11.52 6.64
CA GLN A 233 -0.09 -12.78 6.24
C GLN A 233 0.43 -13.56 7.44
N SER A 234 1.15 -12.91 8.35
CA SER A 234 1.67 -13.53 9.58
C SER A 234 0.55 -14.05 10.48
N ALA A 235 -0.55 -13.28 10.63
CA ALA A 235 -1.72 -13.71 11.39
C ALA A 235 -2.41 -14.92 10.72
N THR A 236 -2.48 -14.92 9.38
CA THR A 236 -3.04 -16.02 8.59
C THR A 236 -2.23 -17.29 8.78
N ASP A 237 -0.90 -17.21 8.63
CA ASP A 237 0.01 -18.34 8.81
C ASP A 237 0.01 -18.88 10.24
N LYS A 238 0.00 -18.01 11.25
CA LYS A 238 -0.10 -18.42 12.67
C LYS A 238 -1.37 -19.21 12.96
N ASN A 239 -2.47 -18.87 12.29
CA ASN A 239 -3.74 -19.56 12.46
C ASN A 239 -3.85 -20.79 11.56
N ARG A 240 -2.93 -21.01 10.62
CA ARG A 240 -3.01 -22.13 9.69
C ARG A 240 -2.82 -23.44 10.44
N GLY A 241 -3.80 -24.34 10.33
CA GLY A 241 -3.78 -25.64 11.01
C GLY A 241 -4.00 -25.57 12.53
N ARG A 242 -4.37 -24.41 13.09
CA ARG A 242 -4.67 -24.29 14.51
C ARG A 242 -5.95 -25.06 14.89
N ALA A 243 -5.88 -25.87 15.93
CA ALA A 243 -7.06 -26.52 16.50
C ALA A 243 -7.49 -25.75 17.76
N PHE A 244 -8.69 -25.19 17.74
CA PHE A 244 -9.32 -24.61 18.93
C PHE A 244 -9.96 -25.71 19.74
N LYS A 245 -9.73 -25.72 21.05
CA LYS A 245 -10.45 -26.67 21.92
C LYS A 245 -11.85 -26.14 22.15
N LEU A 246 -12.86 -27.00 22.05
CA LEU A 246 -14.24 -26.60 22.32
C LEU A 246 -14.39 -26.03 23.75
N TRP A 247 -13.57 -26.51 24.67
CA TRP A 247 -13.48 -26.00 26.05
C TRP A 247 -13.04 -24.53 26.17
N GLU A 248 -12.44 -23.95 25.12
CA GLU A 248 -12.09 -22.53 25.06
C GLU A 248 -13.30 -21.65 24.69
N TYR A 249 -14.45 -22.24 24.34
CA TYR A 249 -15.70 -21.52 24.08
C TYR A 249 -16.32 -21.05 25.41
N PRO A 250 -16.56 -19.74 25.61
CA PRO A 250 -17.05 -19.22 26.88
C PRO A 250 -18.38 -19.81 27.35
N GLU A 251 -19.24 -20.24 26.42
CA GLU A 251 -20.55 -20.82 26.73
C GLU A 251 -20.57 -22.35 26.67
N ILE A 252 -19.41 -23.00 26.87
CA ILE A 252 -19.27 -24.47 26.89
C ILE A 252 -20.29 -25.16 27.83
N GLN A 253 -20.70 -24.47 28.90
CA GLN A 253 -21.69 -25.01 29.84
C GLN A 253 -23.06 -25.25 29.21
N LYS A 254 -23.46 -24.47 28.17
CA LYS A 254 -24.69 -24.73 27.41
C LYS A 254 -24.63 -26.08 26.70
N ILE A 255 -23.47 -26.40 26.11
CA ILE A 255 -23.21 -27.67 25.45
C ILE A 255 -23.23 -28.81 26.48
N ILE A 256 -22.53 -28.66 27.61
CA ILE A 256 -22.50 -29.66 28.67
C ILE A 256 -23.92 -29.95 29.18
N ASN A 257 -24.70 -28.91 29.49
CA ASN A 257 -26.08 -29.05 29.98
C ASN A 257 -26.97 -29.75 28.96
N PHE A 258 -26.85 -29.40 27.67
CA PHE A 258 -27.56 -30.10 26.60
C PHE A 258 -27.29 -31.62 26.62
N PHE A 259 -26.03 -32.05 26.75
CA PHE A 259 -25.69 -33.48 26.85
C PHE A 259 -26.20 -34.14 28.15
N MET A 260 -26.24 -33.40 29.26
CA MET A 260 -26.76 -33.89 30.54
C MET A 260 -28.29 -34.03 30.56
N GLU A 261 -29.01 -33.09 29.93
CA GLU A 261 -30.48 -33.01 29.90
C GLU A 261 -31.11 -33.88 28.81
N SER A 262 -30.41 -34.13 27.70
CA SER A 262 -30.89 -34.95 26.56
C SER A 262 -31.05 -36.44 26.88
N GLY A 263 -30.97 -36.85 28.14
CA GLY A 263 -31.31 -38.20 28.58
C GLY A 263 -30.44 -39.30 27.96
N ILE A 264 -29.18 -39.01 27.60
CA ILE A 264 -28.21 -39.99 27.11
C ILE A 264 -27.89 -40.95 28.26
N ARG A 265 -28.77 -41.93 28.48
CA ARG A 265 -28.64 -43.00 29.46
C ARG A 265 -27.68 -44.07 28.95
N THR A 266 -26.50 -43.67 28.49
CA THR A 266 -25.38 -44.61 28.42
C THR A 266 -24.82 -44.70 29.82
N TYR A 267 -25.28 -45.69 30.60
CA TYR A 267 -24.63 -46.09 31.86
C TYR A 267 -24.18 -44.89 32.73
N SER A 268 -25.11 -43.98 33.05
CA SER A 268 -24.86 -42.72 33.78
C SER A 268 -23.56 -42.01 33.33
N PRO A 269 -23.58 -41.17 32.28
CA PRO A 269 -22.41 -40.37 31.99
C PRO A 269 -22.23 -39.44 33.20
N LYS A 270 -21.36 -39.82 34.14
CA LYS A 270 -20.89 -38.90 35.18
C LYS A 270 -20.45 -37.66 34.42
N ARG A 271 -20.89 -36.48 34.84
CA ARG A 271 -20.54 -35.18 34.24
C ARG A 271 -19.07 -35.13 33.76
N LYS A 272 -18.16 -35.67 34.58
CA LYS A 272 -16.74 -35.90 34.28
C LYS A 272 -16.44 -36.53 32.89
N ASN A 273 -17.19 -37.54 32.45
CA ASN A 273 -17.01 -38.20 31.16
C ASN A 273 -17.45 -37.32 29.98
N VAL A 274 -18.50 -36.51 30.15
CA VAL A 274 -18.95 -35.55 29.13
C VAL A 274 -17.92 -34.42 29.01
N GLU A 275 -17.47 -33.91 30.15
CA GLU A 275 -16.43 -32.88 30.23
C GLU A 275 -15.12 -33.35 29.60
N GLU A 276 -14.68 -34.59 29.87
CA GLU A 276 -13.47 -35.20 29.27
C GLU A 276 -13.60 -35.41 27.75
N ARG A 277 -14.78 -35.77 27.24
CA ARG A 277 -15.00 -35.92 25.80
C ARG A 277 -15.05 -34.57 25.09
N LEU A 278 -15.70 -33.57 25.67
CA LEU A 278 -15.78 -32.23 25.10
C LEU A 278 -14.44 -31.49 25.20
N SER A 279 -13.63 -31.70 26.25
CA SER A 279 -12.29 -31.13 26.36
C SER A 279 -11.33 -31.67 25.29
N ASN A 280 -11.52 -32.91 24.86
CA ASN A 280 -10.78 -33.51 23.76
C ASN A 280 -11.33 -33.17 22.37
N THR A 281 -12.52 -32.55 22.28
CA THR A 281 -13.13 -32.14 21.02
C THR A 281 -12.49 -30.84 20.53
N SER A 282 -11.99 -30.86 19.29
CA SER A 282 -11.38 -29.72 18.64
C SER A 282 -12.29 -29.16 17.54
N ILE A 283 -12.25 -27.84 17.36
CA ILE A 283 -12.69 -27.11 16.17
C ILE A 283 -11.42 -26.79 15.36
N CYS A 284 -11.34 -27.26 14.12
CA CYS A 284 -10.10 -27.21 13.36
C CYS A 284 -10.26 -26.44 12.06
N PHE A 285 -9.14 -25.91 11.54
CA PHE A 285 -9.01 -25.67 10.11
C PHE A 285 -8.83 -27.03 9.43
N CYS A 286 -9.83 -27.48 8.70
CA CYS A 286 -9.70 -28.67 7.87
C CYS A 286 -9.49 -28.21 6.43
N PRO A 287 -8.25 -28.20 5.89
CA PRO A 287 -8.07 -28.21 4.45
C PRO A 287 -8.65 -29.53 3.89
N ASN A 288 -9.27 -29.47 2.72
CA ASN A 288 -9.61 -30.69 1.97
C ASN A 288 -8.34 -31.43 1.55
#